data_AF-A0A5B0VS07-F1
#
_entry.id   AF-A0A5B0VS07-F1
#
_cell.length_a   1.000
_cell.length_b   1.000
_cell.length_c   1.000
_cell.angle_alpha   90.00
_cell.angle_beta   90.00
_cell.angle_gamma   90.00
#
_symmetry.space_group_name_H-M   'P 1'
#
loop_
_entity.id
_entity.type
_entity.pdbx_description
1 polymer ?
#
loop_
_entity_poly.entity_id
_entity_poly.type
_entity_poly.pdbx_seq_one_letter_code
_entity_poly.pdbx_strand_id
1 'polypeptide(L)'
;MRIVAKGQQFAGERNEVTIKRSFGTGSFAIVVLILGFLFNFKFQNDFMLSHYLFKLFNWNIYTNETEGYHIPFMAAIVFWLPAVIISKKYPNNFGTTFCYRVGGVMLVLSITVFAVYLFGTLV
;
A
#
# COMPACT_ATOMS: atom_id res chain seq x y z
N MET A 1 -14.60 -69.41 10.56
CA MET A 1 -13.52 -69.79 9.62
C MET A 1 -13.38 -68.67 8.59
N ARG A 2 -12.15 -68.13 8.45
CA ARG A 2 -11.53 -67.20 7.45
C ARG A 2 -12.42 -66.61 6.33
N ILE A 3 -12.54 -65.28 6.23
CA ILE A 3 -11.68 -64.32 5.47
C ILE A 3 -11.42 -64.75 4.02
N VAL A 4 -11.84 -63.94 3.04
CA VAL A 4 -10.98 -63.35 1.98
C VAL A 4 -11.68 -62.13 1.36
N ALA A 5 -10.91 -61.05 1.24
CA ALA A 5 -11.23 -59.78 0.59
C ALA A 5 -10.93 -59.78 -0.92
N LYS A 6 -11.66 -58.94 -1.66
CA LYS A 6 -11.30 -58.23 -2.91
C LYS A 6 -12.63 -57.66 -3.44
N GLY A 7 -12.81 -56.40 -3.78
CA GLY A 7 -11.89 -55.34 -4.14
C GLY A 7 -12.64 -54.52 -5.18
N GLN A 8 -13.03 -53.29 -4.85
CA GLN A 8 -13.49 -52.25 -5.78
C GLN A 8 -13.18 -50.91 -5.09
N GLN A 9 -12.02 -50.31 -5.30
CA GLN A 9 -11.73 -49.43 -6.43
C GLN A 9 -12.96 -48.62 -6.86
N PHE A 10 -13.39 -47.69 -6.02
CA PHE A 10 -14.08 -46.49 -6.48
C PHE A 10 -13.10 -45.33 -6.34
N ALA A 11 -12.47 -45.01 -7.48
CA ALA A 11 -11.74 -43.78 -7.69
C ALA A 11 -12.72 -42.62 -7.51
N GLY A 12 -12.86 -42.14 -6.27
CA GLY A 12 -13.41 -40.84 -6.02
C GLY A 12 -12.47 -39.84 -6.68
N GLU A 13 -12.92 -39.18 -7.74
CA GLU A 13 -12.33 -37.95 -8.24
C GLU A 13 -12.15 -37.03 -7.03
N ARG A 14 -10.92 -36.96 -6.51
CA ARG A 14 -10.50 -35.84 -5.70
C ARG A 14 -10.54 -34.66 -6.66
N ASN A 15 -11.67 -33.96 -6.66
CA ASN A 15 -11.74 -32.60 -7.15
C ASN A 15 -10.66 -31.84 -6.39
N GLU A 16 -9.46 -31.75 -6.99
CA GLU A 16 -8.46 -30.80 -6.55
C GLU A 16 -9.13 -29.44 -6.70
N VAL A 17 -9.70 -28.95 -5.59
CA VAL A 17 -10.04 -27.55 -5.45
C VAL A 17 -8.70 -26.83 -5.54
N THR A 18 -8.29 -26.53 -6.77
CA THR A 18 -7.20 -25.63 -7.05
C THR A 18 -7.66 -24.30 -6.49
N ILE A 19 -7.34 -24.05 -5.22
CA ILE A 19 -7.43 -22.73 -4.62
C ILE A 19 -6.43 -21.92 -5.44
N LYS A 20 -6.93 -21.34 -6.55
CA LYS A 20 -6.19 -20.43 -7.39
C LYS A 20 -5.93 -19.22 -6.50
N ARG A 21 -4.84 -19.28 -5.72
CA ARG A 21 -4.35 -18.16 -4.92
C ARG A 21 -4.10 -17.05 -5.92
N SER A 22 -5.07 -16.14 -6.02
CA SER A 22 -4.99 -14.98 -6.90
C SER A 22 -3.90 -14.08 -6.32
N PHE A 23 -2.67 -14.34 -6.74
CA PHE A 23 -1.46 -13.64 -6.30
C PHE A 23 -1.32 -12.25 -6.96
N GLY A 24 -2.41 -11.70 -7.51
CA GLY A 24 -2.33 -10.64 -8.52
C GLY A 24 -2.53 -9.21 -8.02
N THR A 25 -3.40 -8.97 -7.05
CA THR A 25 -3.87 -7.60 -6.75
C THR A 25 -3.52 -7.11 -5.35
N GLY A 26 -3.59 -7.98 -4.33
CA GLY A 26 -3.14 -7.64 -2.98
C GLY A 26 -1.64 -7.35 -2.92
N SER A 27 -0.83 -8.11 -3.67
CA SER A 27 0.61 -7.90 -3.79
C SER A 27 0.95 -6.55 -4.44
N PHE A 28 0.14 -6.09 -5.41
CA PHE A 28 0.34 -4.79 -6.04
C PHE A 28 0.08 -3.63 -5.06
N ALA A 29 -0.96 -3.71 -4.23
CA ALA A 29 -1.21 -2.71 -3.20
C ALA A 29 -0.06 -2.60 -2.20
N ILE A 30 0.58 -3.72 -1.84
CA ILE A 30 1.78 -3.73 -0.97
C ILE A 30 2.92 -2.98 -1.64
N VAL A 31 3.18 -3.22 -2.93
CA VAL A 31 4.23 -2.50 -3.66
C VAL A 31 3.98 -1.00 -3.64
N VAL A 32 2.74 -0.57 -3.94
CA VAL A 32 2.37 0.85 -3.93
C VAL A 32 2.54 1.46 -2.53
N LEU A 33 2.13 0.73 -1.49
CA LEU A 33 2.32 1.15 -0.10
C LEU A 33 3.82 1.35 0.23
N ILE A 34 4.66 0.38 -0.13
CA ILE A 34 6.11 0.43 0.10
C ILE A 34 6.73 1.61 -0.65
N LEU A 35 6.30 1.90 -1.88
CA LEU A 35 6.74 3.07 -2.64
C LEU A 35 6.39 4.39 -1.93
N GLY A 36 5.18 4.50 -1.38
CA GLY A 36 4.80 5.68 -0.59
C GLY A 36 5.69 5.88 0.65
N PHE A 37 6.10 4.78 1.30
CA PHE A 37 7.05 4.83 2.42
C PHE A 37 8.44 5.22 1.94
N LEU A 38 8.99 4.56 0.92
CA LEU A 38 10.29 4.88 0.31
C LEU A 38 10.37 6.35 -0.14
N PHE A 39 9.26 6.90 -0.62
CA PHE A 39 9.16 8.30 -1.03
C PHE A 39 9.34 9.27 0.16
N ASN A 40 8.85 8.91 1.35
CA ASN A 40 8.90 9.75 2.54
C ASN A 40 10.05 9.45 3.50
N PHE A 41 10.68 8.28 3.40
CA PHE A 41 11.68 7.86 4.37
C PHE A 41 13.06 8.44 4.07
N LYS A 42 13.77 8.81 5.14
CA LYS A 42 15.16 9.26 5.08
C LYS A 42 16.09 8.04 5.13
N PHE A 43 16.97 7.92 4.14
CA PHE A 43 17.97 6.85 4.06
C PHE A 43 19.25 7.24 4.83
N GLN A 44 20.19 6.30 4.96
CA GLN A 44 21.39 6.42 5.81
C GLN A 44 22.33 7.59 5.46
N ASN A 45 22.23 8.17 4.26
CA ASN A 45 23.06 9.31 3.82
C ASN A 45 22.30 10.63 3.78
N ASP A 46 21.28 10.79 4.62
CA ASP A 46 20.31 11.88 4.56
C ASP A 46 19.55 12.00 3.23
N PHE A 47 19.75 11.05 2.33
CA PHE A 47 19.07 10.97 1.05
C PHE A 47 17.60 10.67 1.29
N MET A 48 16.73 11.39 0.59
CA MET A 48 15.30 11.17 0.63
C MET A 48 14.78 11.25 -0.81
N LEU A 49 14.12 10.17 -1.25
CA LEU A 49 13.74 10.01 -2.65
C LEU A 49 12.88 11.19 -3.14
N SER A 50 11.95 11.63 -2.30
CA SER A 50 11.16 12.81 -2.62
C SER A 50 11.95 14.10 -2.71
N HIS A 51 12.93 14.35 -1.83
CA HIS A 51 13.77 15.55 -1.91
C HIS A 51 14.56 15.57 -3.22
N TYR A 52 15.08 14.41 -3.63
CA TYR A 52 15.77 14.26 -4.91
C TYR A 52 14.84 14.57 -6.09
N LEU A 53 13.63 14.01 -6.10
CA LEU A 53 12.65 14.26 -7.17
C LEU A 53 12.21 15.73 -7.19
N PHE A 54 11.92 16.32 -6.05
CA PHE A 54 11.54 17.73 -5.95
C PHE A 54 12.67 18.64 -6.43
N LYS A 55 13.93 18.35 -6.06
CA LYS A 55 15.10 19.08 -6.56
C LYS A 55 15.27 18.94 -8.07
N LEU A 56 14.98 17.77 -8.65
CA LEU A 56 15.02 17.54 -10.10
C LEU A 56 14.03 18.44 -10.85
N PHE A 57 12.84 18.64 -10.29
CA PHE A 57 11.81 19.52 -10.86
C PHE A 57 11.91 20.98 -10.40
N ASN A 58 12.95 21.32 -9.62
CA ASN A 58 13.16 22.64 -9.03
C ASN A 58 11.97 23.11 -8.17
N TRP A 59 11.36 22.19 -7.42
CA TRP A 59 10.25 22.44 -6.51
C TRP A 59 10.73 22.56 -5.06
N ASN A 60 10.09 23.45 -4.31
CA ASN A 60 10.34 23.59 -2.87
C ASN A 60 9.81 22.37 -2.11
N ILE A 61 10.58 21.89 -1.13
CA ILE A 61 10.24 20.75 -0.28
C ILE A 61 9.39 21.14 0.94
N TYR A 62 9.37 22.43 1.28
CA TYR A 62 8.57 22.99 2.37
C TYR A 62 7.70 24.12 1.84
N THR A 63 6.53 24.29 2.46
CA THR A 63 5.59 25.38 2.11
C THR A 63 6.12 26.78 2.46
N ASN A 64 7.04 26.85 3.44
CA ASN A 64 7.83 28.03 3.76
C ASN A 64 9.30 27.60 3.64
N GLU A 65 10.13 28.37 2.93
CA GLU A 65 11.43 27.97 2.37
C GLU A 65 12.36 27.18 3.31
N THR A 66 12.22 27.35 4.62
CA THR A 66 13.02 26.67 5.66
C THR A 66 12.23 25.88 6.70
N GLU A 67 10.98 26.25 7.06
CA GLU A 67 10.26 25.68 8.23
C GLU A 67 8.75 25.46 8.04
N GLY A 68 8.31 25.20 6.81
CA GLY A 68 6.89 24.92 6.52
C GLY A 68 6.47 23.45 6.68
N TYR A 69 5.20 23.18 6.36
CA TYR A 69 4.72 21.82 6.12
C TYR A 69 5.53 21.12 5.03
N HIS A 70 5.86 19.86 5.27
CA HIS A 70 6.63 19.03 4.37
C HIS A 70 5.79 18.60 3.15
N ILE A 71 6.03 19.25 2.02
CA ILE A 71 5.22 19.06 0.79
C ILE A 71 5.28 17.63 0.28
N PRO A 72 6.43 16.91 0.31
CA PRO A 72 6.45 15.53 -0.13
C PRO A 72 5.53 14.58 0.66
N PHE A 73 5.29 14.86 1.94
CA PHE A 73 4.31 14.09 2.71
C PHE A 73 2.91 14.21 2.11
N MET A 74 2.51 15.41 1.67
CA MET A 74 1.25 15.64 0.97
C MET A 74 1.28 15.00 -0.43
N ALA A 75 2.39 15.14 -1.17
CA ALA A 75 2.53 14.55 -2.50
C ALA A 75 2.40 13.02 -2.48
N ALA A 76 2.73 12.37 -1.37
CA ALA A 76 2.61 10.93 -1.21
C ALA A 76 1.16 10.40 -1.19
N ILE A 77 0.15 11.27 -1.15
CA ILE A 77 -1.26 10.92 -1.38
C ILE A 77 -1.42 10.13 -2.68
N VAL A 78 -0.62 10.41 -3.71
CA VAL A 78 -0.62 9.68 -4.99
C VAL A 78 -0.27 8.20 -4.84
N PHE A 79 0.39 7.81 -3.75
CA PHE A 79 0.67 6.41 -3.42
C PHE A 79 -0.37 5.85 -2.43
N TRP A 80 -0.76 6.62 -1.42
CA TRP A 80 -1.72 6.16 -0.41
C TRP A 80 -3.11 5.88 -0.99
N LEU A 81 -3.61 6.79 -1.83
CA LEU A 81 -4.93 6.69 -2.42
C LEU A 81 -5.13 5.41 -3.26
N PRO A 82 -4.28 5.11 -4.27
CA PRO A 82 -4.41 3.87 -5.02
C PRO A 82 -4.19 2.63 -4.15
N ALA A 83 -3.25 2.65 -3.19
CA ALA A 83 -3.07 1.53 -2.26
C ALA A 83 -4.37 1.21 -1.50
N VAL A 84 -5.08 2.22 -1.03
CA VAL A 84 -6.37 2.06 -0.35
C VAL A 84 -7.46 1.57 -1.30
N ILE A 85 -7.58 2.17 -2.49
CA ILE A 85 -8.61 1.80 -3.49
C ILE A 85 -8.45 0.34 -3.93
N ILE A 86 -7.23 -0.06 -4.29
CA ILE A 86 -6.91 -1.43 -4.68
C ILE A 86 -7.21 -2.38 -3.53
N SER A 87 -6.83 -1.99 -2.31
CA SER A 87 -7.05 -2.83 -1.13
C SER A 87 -8.53 -3.02 -0.80
N LYS A 88 -9.35 -1.98 -0.97
CA LYS A 88 -10.80 -2.06 -0.78
C LYS A 88 -11.48 -2.93 -1.85
N LYS A 89 -10.99 -2.86 -3.10
CA LYS A 89 -11.58 -3.60 -4.23
C LYS A 89 -11.29 -5.11 -4.18
N TYR A 90 -10.17 -5.52 -3.58
CA TYR A 90 -9.75 -6.92 -3.53
C TYR A 90 -9.46 -7.40 -2.09
N PRO A 91 -10.49 -7.52 -1.21
CA PRO A 91 -10.31 -7.81 0.22
C PRO A 91 -9.82 -9.25 0.54
N ASN A 92 -9.27 -9.97 -0.44
CA ASN A 92 -9.15 -11.42 -0.41
C ASN A 92 -7.96 -11.97 0.38
N ASN A 93 -7.09 -11.13 0.98
CA ASN A 93 -5.87 -11.57 1.69
C ASN A 93 -5.48 -10.62 2.84
N PHE A 94 -4.71 -11.14 3.81
CA PHE A 94 -4.18 -10.38 4.95
C PHE A 94 -3.37 -9.14 4.53
N GLY A 95 -2.53 -9.29 3.50
CA GLY A 95 -1.73 -8.18 2.97
C GLY A 95 -2.59 -7.01 2.47
N THR A 96 -3.75 -7.30 1.89
CA THR A 96 -4.69 -6.29 1.43
C THR A 96 -5.36 -5.56 2.60
N THR A 97 -5.73 -6.28 3.67
CA THR A 97 -6.26 -5.66 4.90
C THR A 97 -5.23 -4.77 5.58
N PHE A 98 -3.96 -5.20 5.63
CA PHE A 98 -2.87 -4.40 6.18
C PHE A 98 -2.67 -3.11 5.36
N CYS A 99 -2.61 -3.22 4.03
CA CYS A 99 -2.46 -2.06 3.15
C CYS A 99 -3.64 -1.10 3.26
N TYR A 100 -4.87 -1.60 3.38
CA TYR A 100 -6.04 -0.76 3.57
C TYR A 100 -5.96 0.04 4.88
N ARG A 101 -5.56 -0.60 5.98
CA ARG A 101 -5.44 0.07 7.29
C ARG A 101 -4.29 1.07 7.30
N VAL A 102 -3.08 0.65 6.95
CA VAL A 102 -1.89 1.51 6.99
C VAL A 102 -1.99 2.62 5.96
N GLY A 103 -2.31 2.29 4.71
CA GLY A 103 -2.51 3.27 3.65
C GLY A 103 -3.67 4.23 3.97
N GLY A 104 -4.74 3.73 4.60
CA GLY A 104 -5.86 4.55 5.03
C GLY A 104 -5.48 5.56 6.10
N VAL A 105 -4.74 5.14 7.12
CA VAL A 105 -4.21 6.05 8.15
C VAL A 105 -3.29 7.10 7.54
N MET A 106 -2.34 6.68 6.70
CA MET A 106 -1.41 7.61 6.04
C MET A 106 -2.14 8.60 5.13
N LEU A 107 -3.16 8.14 4.40
CA LEU A 107 -3.99 8.99 3.55
C LEU A 107 -4.73 10.04 4.39
N VAL A 108 -5.38 9.63 5.49
CA VAL A 108 -6.10 10.54 6.39
C VAL A 108 -5.14 11.56 6.99
N LEU A 109 -3.97 11.14 7.48
CA LEU A 109 -2.97 12.07 8.02
C LEU A 109 -2.51 13.08 6.96
N SER A 110 -2.22 12.61 5.74
CA SER A 110 -1.77 13.48 4.64
C SER A 110 -2.84 14.50 4.25
N ILE A 111 -4.11 14.08 4.17
CA ILE A 111 -5.24 14.97 3.89
C ILE A 111 -5.47 15.97 5.02
N THR A 112 -5.40 15.53 6.28
CA THR A 112 -5.56 16.43 7.44
C THR A 112 -4.49 17.51 7.44
N VAL A 113 -3.22 17.14 7.24
CA VAL A 113 -2.12 18.11 7.16
C VAL A 113 -2.33 19.08 5.99
N PHE A 114 -2.76 18.59 4.84
CA PHE A 114 -3.09 19.42 3.68
C PHE A 114 -4.26 20.38 3.96
N ALA A 115 -5.32 19.91 4.62
CA ALA A 115 -6.47 20.73 4.98
C ALA A 115 -6.08 21.83 5.97
N VAL A 116 -5.30 21.50 7.01
CA VAL A 116 -4.78 22.48 7.98
C VAL A 116 -3.94 23.54 7.29
N TYR A 117 -3.08 23.14 6.34
CA TYR A 117 -2.33 24.08 5.52
C TYR A 117 -3.24 25.02 4.75
N LEU A 118 -4.26 24.51 4.05
CA LEU A 118 -5.21 25.34 3.30
C LEU A 118 -5.93 26.35 4.20
N PHE A 119 -6.43 25.91 5.35
CA PHE A 119 -7.07 26.80 6.32
C PHE A 119 -6.10 27.87 6.84
N GLY A 120 -4.87 27.50 7.16
CA GLY A 120 -3.85 28.44 7.64
C GLY A 120 -3.40 29.46 6.59
N THR A 121 -3.48 29.12 5.29
CA THR A 121 -3.17 30.07 4.21
C THR A 121 -4.34 30.97 3.80
N LEU A 122 -5.57 30.63 4.18
CA LEU A 122 -6.79 31.35 3.81
C LEU A 122 -7.24 32.39 4.86
N VAL A 123 -6.61 32.40 6.04
CA VAL A 123 -6.81 33.37 7.13
C VAL A 123 -5.68 34.39 7.12
#